data_AF-A0A2D6PS33-F1
#
_entry.id   AF-A0A2D6PS33-F1
#
_cell.length_a   1.000
_cell.length_b   1.000
_cell.length_c   1.000
_cell.angle_alpha   90.00
_cell.angle_beta   90.00
_cell.angle_gamma   90.00
#
_symmetry.space_group_name_H-M   'P 1'
#
loop_
_entity.id
_entity.type
_entity.pdbx_description
1 polymer ?
#
loop_
_entity_poly.entity_id
_entity_poly.type
_entity_poly.pdbx_seq_one_letter_code
_entity_poly.pdbx_strand_id
1 'polypeptide(L)'
;MKCTAPLLLVAVLGCLVGPVSGQGFFFDDGFNIGCCATPNPTIPPIPNLQCTGKWACFTDCSVTSTQDMIISLGHSPILCDQALIDVSVVPAAGGAGPSFSVTTLGKYARTWLEPAVVMGQNTRQVWRFLINGDATFPGVLGNFSPCPVPPCWFAGHAVHMQGHVDYAREFTANGPIWWVSVSLTHHKGCISHAPWSSHAETGFAAHLRNDYVLVGPGDFAFGDPPEPAGPVVAESVRPAVFDWIPFNYQCLGEGRVVNGNLTTLNDRCFGCTIGTPGPPALWSDQSLSGAVFCNSLSADPFSSVPIPGLTAGGMLCLTIGAWTTPPGTFPQPGMHLYHYFGVMNYTEPCTGRGPFHIMTGVATQTQFPRQLFSAPGQMLPPVRTMLDLQNNLILPLSPVAVLPFPYPGYGSIAAGDLVFNLSLP
;
A
#
# COMPACT_ATOMS: atom_id res chain seq x y z
N MET A 1 -3.47 -18.22 -12.37
CA MET A 1 -4.55 -18.09 -13.37
C MET A 1 -4.24 -16.86 -14.24
N LYS A 2 -4.22 -16.97 -15.57
CA LYS A 2 -3.82 -15.85 -16.45
C LYS A 2 -5.01 -14.88 -16.60
N CYS A 3 -4.81 -13.60 -16.31
CA CYS A 3 -5.80 -12.56 -16.60
C CYS A 3 -5.86 -12.38 -18.11
N THR A 4 -6.99 -12.69 -18.73
CA THR A 4 -7.18 -12.55 -20.18
C THR A 4 -7.66 -11.14 -20.50
N ALA A 5 -6.84 -10.33 -21.17
CA ALA A 5 -7.28 -9.09 -21.78
C ALA A 5 -8.20 -9.41 -22.99
N PRO A 6 -9.30 -8.65 -23.23
CA PRO A 6 -10.12 -8.85 -24.42
C PRO A 6 -9.34 -8.40 -25.67
N LEU A 7 -9.17 -9.33 -26.61
CA LEU A 7 -8.52 -9.11 -27.90
C LEU A 7 -9.48 -8.34 -28.83
N LEU A 8 -9.20 -7.06 -29.11
CA LEU A 8 -9.83 -6.34 -30.23
C LEU A 8 -8.91 -6.47 -31.46
N LEU A 9 -9.35 -7.25 -32.45
CA LEU A 9 -8.60 -7.51 -33.68
C LEU A 9 -8.87 -6.38 -34.69
N VAL A 10 -7.90 -5.48 -34.89
CA VAL A 10 -7.85 -4.59 -36.07
C VAL A 10 -6.61 -4.96 -36.86
N ALA A 11 -6.82 -5.53 -38.04
CA ALA A 11 -5.76 -5.92 -38.96
C ALA A 11 -5.24 -4.67 -39.70
N VAL A 12 -3.97 -4.31 -39.48
CA VAL A 12 -3.21 -3.44 -40.37
C VAL A 12 -1.98 -4.21 -40.84
N LEU A 13 -1.96 -4.50 -42.13
CA LEU A 13 -0.86 -5.13 -42.84
C LEU A 13 0.26 -4.08 -43.04
N GLY A 14 1.45 -4.28 -42.46
CA GLY A 14 2.60 -3.39 -42.66
C GLY A 14 3.93 -3.99 -42.20
N CYS A 15 4.79 -4.30 -43.18
CA CYS A 15 6.24 -4.58 -43.14
C CYS A 15 6.84 -5.48 -42.03
N LEU A 16 7.34 -6.64 -42.49
CA LEU A 16 8.19 -7.58 -41.77
C LEU A 16 9.53 -6.95 -41.32
N VAL A 17 9.57 -6.49 -40.07
CA VAL A 17 10.79 -6.45 -39.27
C VAL A 17 10.78 -7.73 -38.46
N GLY A 18 11.78 -8.60 -38.64
CA GLY A 18 11.88 -9.84 -37.87
C GLY A 18 11.84 -9.53 -36.36
N PRO A 19 11.19 -10.35 -35.52
CA PRO A 19 11.16 -10.11 -34.09
C PRO A 19 12.59 -10.25 -33.57
N VAL A 20 13.22 -9.12 -33.26
CA VAL A 20 14.33 -9.12 -32.31
C VAL A 20 13.72 -9.68 -31.04
N SER A 21 14.14 -10.90 -30.66
CA SER A 21 13.72 -11.55 -29.42
C SER A 21 13.77 -10.52 -28.29
N GLY A 22 12.59 -10.15 -27.78
CA GLY A 22 12.41 -9.00 -26.91
C GLY A 22 13.26 -9.12 -25.64
N GLN A 23 14.41 -8.46 -25.65
CA GLN A 23 15.07 -8.07 -24.41
C GLN A 23 14.21 -6.96 -23.82
N GLY A 24 13.30 -7.36 -22.92
CA GLY A 24 12.63 -6.42 -22.06
C GLY A 24 13.67 -5.73 -21.20
N PHE A 25 13.88 -4.44 -21.42
CA PHE A 25 14.76 -3.65 -20.57
C PHE A 25 14.08 -3.50 -19.21
N PHE A 26 14.72 -4.04 -18.17
CA PHE A 26 14.43 -3.74 -16.78
C PHE A 26 15.17 -2.45 -16.42
N PHE A 27 14.47 -1.46 -15.88
CA PHE A 27 15.06 -0.14 -15.58
C PHE A 27 14.63 0.38 -14.21
N ASP A 28 15.49 1.19 -13.61
CA ASP A 28 15.20 2.00 -12.43
C ASP A 28 14.03 2.95 -12.70
N ASP A 29 13.26 3.31 -11.67
CA ASP A 29 12.07 4.15 -11.84
C ASP A 29 12.36 5.64 -12.04
N GLY A 30 13.62 6.06 -11.98
CA GLY A 30 14.06 7.44 -12.25
C GLY A 30 13.99 8.36 -11.03
N PHE A 31 13.68 7.84 -9.84
CA PHE A 31 13.75 8.61 -8.58
C PHE A 31 15.15 8.63 -7.98
N ASN A 32 16.05 7.76 -8.44
CA ASN A 32 17.39 7.62 -7.92
C ASN A 32 18.38 8.61 -8.57
N ILE A 33 18.09 9.90 -8.41
CA ILE A 33 18.87 11.00 -8.98
C ILE A 33 19.47 11.93 -7.91
N GLY A 34 19.43 11.50 -6.64
CA GLY A 34 19.83 12.29 -5.49
C GLY A 34 18.66 13.02 -4.83
N CYS A 35 18.71 13.10 -3.51
CA CYS A 35 17.68 13.73 -2.69
C CYS A 35 17.44 15.20 -3.08
N CYS A 36 16.17 15.63 -3.07
CA CYS A 36 15.72 16.98 -3.44
C CYS A 36 15.92 17.39 -4.91
N ALA A 37 16.52 16.54 -5.75
CA ALA A 37 16.58 16.79 -7.19
C ALA A 37 15.21 16.51 -7.83
N THR A 38 14.92 17.09 -9.00
CA THR A 38 13.63 16.85 -9.69
C THR A 38 13.73 15.62 -10.59
N PRO A 39 13.06 14.50 -10.28
CA PRO A 39 13.16 13.28 -11.06
C PRO A 39 12.36 13.39 -12.35
N ASN A 40 12.72 12.55 -13.33
CA ASN A 40 11.90 12.29 -14.51
C ASN A 40 11.47 10.82 -14.49
N PRO A 41 10.46 10.48 -13.68
CA PRO A 41 10.14 9.11 -13.39
C PRO A 41 9.54 8.39 -14.60
N THR A 42 9.92 7.13 -14.77
CA THR A 42 9.40 6.27 -15.84
C THR A 42 8.51 5.19 -15.24
N ILE A 43 7.26 5.56 -14.95
CA ILE A 43 6.27 4.64 -14.39
C ILE A 43 5.34 4.17 -15.51
N PRO A 44 5.29 2.87 -15.85
CA PRO A 44 4.37 2.39 -16.87
C PRO A 44 2.91 2.56 -16.41
N PRO A 45 1.97 2.82 -17.32
CA PRO A 45 0.56 2.85 -16.94
C PRO A 45 0.11 1.45 -16.47
N ILE A 46 -0.70 1.41 -15.43
CA ILE A 46 -1.33 0.16 -14.99
C ILE A 46 -2.27 -0.29 -16.12
N PRO A 47 -2.14 -1.52 -16.64
CA PRO A 47 -3.08 -2.01 -17.63
C PRO A 47 -4.47 -2.16 -16.98
N ASN A 48 -5.53 -2.03 -17.77
CA ASN A 48 -6.85 -2.43 -17.30
C ASN A 48 -6.83 -3.94 -17.06
N LEU A 49 -6.90 -4.31 -15.79
CA LEU A 49 -6.78 -5.69 -15.33
C LEU A 49 -8.01 -6.07 -14.52
N GLN A 50 -8.37 -7.34 -14.64
CA GLN A 50 -9.42 -7.97 -13.86
C GLN A 50 -8.83 -9.21 -13.21
N CYS A 51 -9.03 -9.38 -11.91
CA CYS A 51 -8.62 -10.56 -11.16
C CYS A 51 -9.74 -11.05 -10.24
N THR A 52 -9.65 -12.30 -9.81
CA THR A 52 -10.45 -12.79 -8.69
C THR A 52 -9.97 -12.14 -7.39
N GLY A 53 -10.78 -12.12 -6.36
CA GLY A 53 -10.40 -11.60 -5.05
C GLY A 53 -11.18 -12.26 -3.93
N LYS A 54 -10.84 -11.90 -2.69
CA LYS A 54 -11.57 -12.26 -1.48
C LYS A 54 -11.89 -11.00 -0.70
N TRP A 55 -13.14 -10.88 -0.26
CA TRP A 55 -13.60 -9.89 0.71
C TRP A 55 -13.78 -10.59 2.06
N ALA A 56 -13.17 -10.07 3.12
CA ALA A 56 -13.17 -10.69 4.42
C ALA A 56 -13.52 -9.70 5.54
N CYS A 57 -14.25 -10.19 6.53
CA CYS A 57 -14.55 -9.47 7.76
C CYS A 57 -13.76 -10.06 8.91
N PHE A 58 -12.97 -9.22 9.55
CA PHE A 58 -12.19 -9.55 10.72
C PHE A 58 -12.93 -9.02 11.95
N THR A 59 -13.48 -9.89 12.79
CA THR A 59 -14.13 -9.46 14.05
C THR A 59 -13.33 -10.00 15.21
N ASP A 60 -13.03 -9.14 16.19
CA ASP A 60 -12.34 -9.52 17.42
C ASP A 60 -11.08 -10.37 17.14
N CYS A 61 -10.31 -9.94 16.13
CA CYS A 61 -9.02 -10.54 15.73
C CYS A 61 -9.13 -11.97 15.19
N SER A 62 -10.26 -12.26 14.56
CA SER A 62 -10.46 -13.50 13.82
C SER A 62 -11.17 -13.21 12.51
N VAL A 63 -10.83 -13.97 11.48
CA VAL A 63 -11.56 -13.94 10.20
C VAL A 63 -12.90 -14.60 10.44
N THR A 64 -13.97 -13.82 10.45
CA THR A 64 -15.33 -14.30 10.71
C THR A 64 -16.04 -14.76 9.45
N SER A 65 -15.66 -14.20 8.30
CA SER A 65 -16.28 -14.53 7.04
C SER A 65 -15.41 -14.12 5.86
N THR A 66 -15.59 -14.84 4.75
CA THR A 66 -14.95 -14.53 3.47
C THR A 66 -15.95 -14.70 2.34
N GLN A 67 -15.78 -13.93 1.27
CA GLN A 67 -16.59 -13.97 0.06
C GLN A 67 -15.68 -13.83 -1.16
N ASP A 68 -15.94 -14.62 -2.20
CA ASP A 68 -15.18 -14.52 -3.45
C ASP A 68 -15.71 -13.36 -4.30
N MET A 69 -14.78 -12.54 -4.79
CA MET A 69 -15.04 -11.31 -5.52
C MET A 69 -14.37 -11.33 -6.89
N ILE A 70 -14.82 -10.44 -7.76
CA ILE A 70 -14.15 -10.04 -8.99
C ILE A 70 -13.75 -8.59 -8.84
N ILE A 71 -12.47 -8.29 -9.06
CA ILE A 71 -11.89 -6.96 -8.93
C ILE A 71 -11.45 -6.50 -10.30
N SER A 72 -11.85 -5.29 -10.68
CA SER A 72 -11.44 -4.63 -11.92
C SER A 72 -10.74 -3.32 -11.59
N LEU A 73 -9.64 -3.05 -12.29
CA LEU A 73 -8.81 -1.86 -12.07
C LEU A 73 -8.85 -0.95 -13.29
N GLY A 74 -9.11 0.34 -13.04
CA GLY A 74 -8.86 1.45 -13.95
C GLY A 74 -7.71 2.31 -13.43
N HIS A 75 -7.02 2.99 -14.34
CA HIS A 75 -5.87 3.83 -13.99
C HIS A 75 -5.77 5.06 -14.90
N SER A 76 -5.55 6.22 -14.30
CA SER A 76 -5.24 7.47 -14.99
C SER A 76 -4.08 8.19 -14.29
N PRO A 77 -2.91 8.39 -14.93
CA PRO A 77 -1.82 9.14 -14.31
C PRO A 77 -2.23 10.62 -14.17
N ILE A 78 -1.89 11.25 -13.04
CA ILE A 78 -2.21 12.65 -12.76
C ILE A 78 -0.94 13.50 -12.70
N LEU A 79 0.03 13.05 -11.89
CA LEU A 79 1.29 13.76 -11.60
C LEU A 79 2.46 12.79 -11.73
N CYS A 80 3.68 13.29 -11.51
CA CYS A 80 4.91 12.52 -11.71
C CYS A 80 4.99 11.22 -10.88
N ASP A 81 4.29 11.14 -9.75
CA ASP A 81 4.21 9.94 -8.91
C ASP A 81 2.81 9.68 -8.35
N GLN A 82 1.78 10.31 -8.91
CA GLN A 82 0.38 10.10 -8.50
C GLN A 82 -0.48 9.65 -9.67
N ALA A 83 -1.42 8.74 -9.38
CA ALA A 83 -2.42 8.25 -10.32
C ALA A 83 -3.80 8.14 -9.67
N LEU A 84 -4.87 8.39 -10.42
CA LEU A 84 -6.20 7.89 -10.04
C LEU A 84 -6.23 6.40 -10.33
N ILE A 85 -6.62 5.61 -9.34
CA ILE A 85 -6.82 4.17 -9.48
C ILE A 85 -8.25 3.85 -9.06
N ASP A 86 -9.05 3.43 -10.03
CA ASP A 86 -10.42 3.02 -9.81
C ASP A 86 -10.48 1.51 -9.56
N VAL A 87 -11.00 1.12 -8.41
CA VAL A 87 -11.20 -0.28 -8.02
C VAL A 87 -12.68 -0.57 -8.04
N SER A 88 -13.14 -1.39 -8.99
CA SER A 88 -14.53 -1.87 -9.04
C SER A 88 -14.58 -3.32 -8.56
N VAL A 89 -15.48 -3.59 -7.61
CA VAL A 89 -15.62 -4.89 -6.98
C VAL A 89 -17.06 -5.36 -7.10
N VAL A 90 -17.22 -6.57 -7.63
CA VAL A 90 -18.52 -7.25 -7.71
C VAL A 90 -18.37 -8.66 -7.16
N PRO A 91 -19.42 -9.25 -6.55
CA PRO A 91 -19.41 -10.66 -6.17
C PRO A 91 -19.10 -11.55 -7.38
N ALA A 92 -18.32 -12.61 -7.17
CA ALA A 92 -18.20 -13.66 -8.17
C ALA A 92 -19.59 -14.30 -8.44
N ALA A 93 -19.80 -14.86 -9.64
CA ALA A 93 -21.10 -15.35 -10.07
C ALA A 93 -21.76 -16.29 -9.04
N GLY A 94 -22.97 -15.93 -8.58
CA GLY A 94 -23.72 -16.68 -7.56
C GLY A 94 -23.34 -16.35 -6.11
N GLY A 95 -22.38 -15.45 -5.87
CA GLY A 95 -21.97 -15.00 -4.55
C GLY A 95 -22.92 -13.98 -3.92
N ALA A 96 -23.11 -14.10 -2.60
CA ALA A 96 -23.71 -13.05 -1.77
C ALA A 96 -22.59 -12.15 -1.24
N GLY A 97 -22.54 -10.89 -1.68
CA GLY A 97 -21.56 -9.90 -1.22
C GLY A 97 -21.88 -8.50 -1.72
N PRO A 98 -21.29 -7.45 -1.11
CA PRO A 98 -21.52 -6.09 -1.57
C PRO A 98 -20.79 -5.82 -2.88
N SER A 99 -21.49 -5.20 -3.83
CA SER A 99 -20.82 -4.54 -4.95
C SER A 99 -20.42 -3.13 -4.51
N PHE A 100 -19.19 -2.73 -4.82
CA PHE A 100 -18.69 -1.41 -4.47
C PHE A 100 -17.61 -0.92 -5.44
N SER A 101 -17.40 0.38 -5.43
CA SER A 101 -16.32 1.03 -6.16
C SER A 101 -15.53 1.94 -5.25
N VAL A 102 -14.22 1.99 -5.44
CA VAL A 102 -13.32 2.90 -4.73
C VAL A 102 -12.55 3.68 -5.80
N THR A 103 -12.72 5.00 -5.82
CA THR A 103 -11.82 5.87 -6.59
C THR A 103 -10.73 6.32 -5.63
N THR A 104 -9.51 5.84 -5.87
CA THR A 104 -8.37 6.10 -5.00
C THR A 104 -7.39 7.06 -5.66
N LEU A 105 -6.75 7.90 -4.85
CA LEU A 105 -5.49 8.51 -5.25
C LEU A 105 -4.40 7.51 -4.86
N GLY A 106 -3.61 7.10 -5.84
CA GLY A 106 -2.45 6.24 -5.68
C GLY A 106 -1.17 7.06 -5.69
N LYS A 107 -0.33 6.86 -4.68
CA LYS A 107 1.04 7.38 -4.63
C LYS A 107 2.02 6.26 -4.98
N TYR A 108 2.88 6.50 -5.95
CA TYR A 108 3.88 5.54 -6.38
C TYR A 108 4.93 5.34 -5.28
N ALA A 109 5.15 4.09 -4.89
CA ALA A 109 6.08 3.74 -3.83
C ALA A 109 7.43 3.33 -4.38
N ARG A 110 7.49 2.26 -5.19
CA ARG A 110 8.76 1.67 -5.67
C ARG A 110 8.58 0.71 -6.85
N THR A 111 9.71 0.30 -7.42
CA THR A 111 9.82 -0.85 -8.34
C THR A 111 10.91 -1.83 -7.91
N TRP A 112 10.75 -3.10 -8.27
CA TRP A 112 11.75 -4.15 -8.03
C TRP A 112 11.70 -5.24 -9.09
N LEU A 113 12.73 -6.08 -9.10
CA LEU A 113 12.78 -7.31 -9.87
C LEU A 113 12.44 -8.52 -9.01
N GLU A 114 11.49 -9.31 -9.49
CA GLU A 114 11.24 -10.64 -8.95
C GLU A 114 11.92 -11.69 -9.83
N PRO A 115 12.87 -12.46 -9.27
CA PRO A 115 13.52 -13.52 -10.02
C PRO A 115 12.52 -14.62 -10.38
N ALA A 116 12.80 -15.32 -11.48
CA ALA A 116 12.06 -16.51 -11.85
C ALA A 116 12.21 -17.59 -10.77
N VAL A 117 11.09 -18.02 -10.19
CA VAL A 117 11.05 -19.05 -9.13
C VAL A 117 10.82 -20.47 -9.66
N VAL A 118 10.43 -20.60 -10.92
CA VAL A 118 10.23 -21.88 -11.61
C VAL A 118 11.05 -21.89 -12.90
N MET A 119 11.64 -23.05 -13.23
CA MET A 119 12.39 -23.24 -14.46
C MET A 119 11.52 -22.88 -15.69
N GLY A 120 12.06 -22.07 -16.59
CA GLY A 120 11.37 -21.64 -17.82
C GLY A 120 10.49 -20.39 -17.66
N GLN A 121 10.48 -19.75 -16.48
CA GLN A 121 9.85 -18.44 -16.29
C GLN A 121 10.83 -17.30 -16.50
N ASN A 122 10.28 -16.13 -16.86
CA ASN A 122 11.08 -14.92 -16.98
C ASN A 122 10.99 -14.10 -15.69
N THR A 123 12.05 -13.35 -15.42
CA THR A 123 12.06 -12.30 -14.39
C THR A 123 10.92 -11.32 -14.63
N ARG A 124 10.30 -10.85 -13.55
CA ARG A 124 9.25 -9.82 -13.60
C ARG A 124 9.78 -8.52 -13.03
N GLN A 125 9.40 -7.40 -13.64
CA GLN A 125 9.49 -6.11 -12.96
C GLN A 125 8.14 -5.79 -12.36
N VAL A 126 8.14 -5.34 -11.11
CA VAL A 126 6.94 -5.01 -10.35
C VAL A 126 7.00 -3.55 -9.96
N TRP A 127 5.84 -2.90 -9.96
CA TRP A 127 5.66 -1.52 -9.50
C TRP A 127 4.54 -1.50 -8.48
N ARG A 128 4.72 -0.69 -7.43
CA ARG A 128 3.75 -0.56 -6.34
C ARG A 128 3.22 0.86 -6.25
N PHE A 129 1.91 0.98 -6.15
CA PHE A 129 1.22 2.16 -5.65
C PHE A 129 0.64 1.86 -4.28
N LEU A 130 0.81 2.77 -3.34
CA LEU A 130 -0.01 2.83 -2.14
C LEU A 130 -1.26 3.62 -2.48
N ILE A 131 -2.42 3.10 -2.12
CA ILE A 131 -3.71 3.67 -2.51
C ILE A 131 -4.53 4.06 -1.28
N ASN A 132 -5.24 5.16 -1.41
CA ASN A 132 -6.17 5.62 -0.41
C ASN A 132 -7.40 6.26 -1.08
N GLY A 133 -8.60 5.94 -0.63
CA GLY A 133 -9.84 6.53 -1.15
C GLY A 133 -11.10 5.98 -0.50
N ASP A 134 -12.23 6.59 -0.85
CA ASP A 134 -13.51 6.27 -0.23
C ASP A 134 -14.32 5.29 -1.09
N ALA A 135 -14.79 4.23 -0.46
CA ALA A 135 -15.65 3.25 -1.11
C ALA A 135 -17.11 3.74 -1.17
N THR A 136 -17.74 3.46 -2.30
CA THR A 136 -19.14 3.73 -2.60
C THR A 136 -19.87 2.41 -2.84
N PHE A 137 -21.00 2.20 -2.16
CA PHE A 137 -21.77 0.96 -2.21
C PHE A 137 -23.13 1.20 -2.90
N PRO A 138 -23.18 1.27 -4.25
CA PRO A 138 -24.39 1.62 -4.98
C PRO A 138 -25.49 0.57 -4.78
N GLY A 139 -26.71 1.04 -4.48
CA GLY A 139 -27.90 0.18 -4.42
C GLY A 139 -27.97 -0.79 -3.23
N VAL A 140 -27.09 -0.65 -2.24
CA VAL A 140 -27.11 -1.49 -1.04
C VAL A 140 -28.12 -0.96 -0.02
N LEU A 141 -29.20 -1.72 0.19
CA LEU A 141 -30.26 -1.41 1.17
C LEU A 141 -30.38 -2.45 2.30
N GLY A 142 -29.45 -3.39 2.44
CA GLY A 142 -29.58 -4.52 3.36
C GLY A 142 -28.28 -5.06 3.94
N ASN A 143 -28.41 -5.88 4.97
CA ASN A 143 -27.31 -6.55 5.63
C ASN A 143 -26.85 -7.76 4.78
N PHE A 144 -25.66 -7.69 4.20
CA PHE A 144 -25.10 -8.84 3.47
C PHE A 144 -24.48 -9.84 4.45
N SER A 145 -24.78 -11.11 4.25
CA SER A 145 -24.12 -12.22 4.95
C SER A 145 -23.20 -12.96 3.97
N PRO A 146 -22.02 -13.43 4.39
CA PRO A 146 -21.51 -13.42 5.77
C PRO A 146 -20.64 -12.21 6.15
N CYS A 147 -20.25 -11.34 5.20
CA CYS A 147 -19.49 -10.12 5.47
C CYS A 147 -20.28 -8.89 4.99
N PRO A 148 -20.87 -8.09 5.90
CA PRO A 148 -21.72 -6.96 5.53
C PRO A 148 -20.91 -5.76 5.03
N VAL A 149 -21.62 -4.77 4.49
CA VAL A 149 -21.05 -3.44 4.27
C VAL A 149 -20.71 -2.80 5.62
N PRO A 150 -19.57 -2.08 5.73
CA PRO A 150 -19.23 -1.36 6.95
C PRO A 150 -20.38 -0.47 7.45
N PRO A 151 -20.78 -0.56 8.74
CA PRO A 151 -21.93 0.16 9.26
C PRO A 151 -21.85 1.69 9.14
N CYS A 152 -20.64 2.27 9.05
CA CYS A 152 -20.44 3.70 8.77
C CYS A 152 -21.12 4.14 7.45
N TRP A 153 -21.18 3.27 6.43
CA TRP A 153 -21.91 3.55 5.19
C TRP A 153 -23.38 3.86 5.45
N PHE A 154 -24.06 3.04 6.27
CA PHE A 154 -25.48 3.23 6.59
C PHE A 154 -25.72 4.43 7.51
N ALA A 155 -24.70 4.87 8.23
CA ALA A 155 -24.72 6.12 8.98
C ALA A 155 -24.48 7.36 8.09
N GLY A 156 -24.28 7.18 6.78
CA GLY A 156 -24.05 8.27 5.84
C GLY A 156 -22.60 8.76 5.81
N HIS A 157 -21.67 7.94 6.29
CA HIS A 157 -20.25 8.26 6.33
C HIS A 157 -19.46 7.53 5.23
N ALA A 158 -18.30 8.10 4.90
CA ALA A 158 -17.38 7.53 3.91
C ALA A 158 -16.72 6.26 4.46
N VAL A 159 -16.70 5.20 3.65
CA VAL A 159 -15.96 3.97 3.98
C VAL A 159 -14.55 4.12 3.42
N HIS A 160 -13.67 4.71 4.23
CA HIS A 160 -12.30 5.00 3.83
C HIS A 160 -11.46 3.72 3.73
N MET A 161 -10.84 3.47 2.58
CA MET A 161 -10.08 2.28 2.26
C MET A 161 -8.62 2.62 1.94
N GLN A 162 -7.69 1.87 2.52
CA GLN A 162 -6.25 2.02 2.31
C GLN A 162 -5.62 0.71 1.86
N GLY A 163 -4.51 0.77 1.13
CA GLY A 163 -3.72 -0.42 0.83
C GLY A 163 -2.77 -0.22 -0.33
N HIS A 164 -2.75 -1.17 -1.28
CA HIS A 164 -1.83 -1.11 -2.41
C HIS A 164 -2.40 -1.71 -3.70
N VAL A 165 -1.80 -1.32 -4.82
CA VAL A 165 -1.80 -2.07 -6.08
C VAL A 165 -0.36 -2.37 -6.46
N ASP A 166 -0.05 -3.65 -6.63
CA ASP A 166 1.19 -4.06 -7.31
C ASP A 166 0.82 -4.57 -8.68
N TYR A 167 1.52 -4.14 -9.71
CA TYR A 167 1.37 -4.68 -11.04
C TYR A 167 2.73 -5.09 -11.56
N ALA A 168 2.77 -6.24 -12.22
CA ALA A 168 4.01 -6.87 -12.66
C ALA A 168 3.99 -7.14 -14.15
N ARG A 169 5.12 -6.85 -14.80
CA ARG A 169 5.35 -7.15 -16.21
C ARG A 169 6.37 -8.26 -16.33
N GLU A 170 5.95 -9.37 -16.93
CA GLU A 170 6.82 -10.47 -17.34
C GLU A 170 7.08 -10.36 -18.84
N PHE A 171 8.35 -10.33 -19.25
CA PHE A 171 8.72 -10.33 -20.66
C PHE A 171 8.81 -11.76 -21.18
N THR A 172 8.00 -12.12 -22.16
CA THR A 172 8.05 -13.44 -22.81
C THR A 172 8.33 -13.31 -24.30
N ALA A 173 8.72 -14.42 -24.94
CA ALA A 173 8.89 -14.48 -26.39
C ALA A 173 7.61 -14.08 -27.17
N ASN A 174 6.44 -14.21 -26.55
CA ASN A 174 5.14 -13.90 -27.16
C ASN A 174 4.60 -12.51 -26.74
N GLY A 175 5.44 -11.66 -26.15
CA GLY A 175 5.06 -10.34 -25.66
C GLY A 175 4.95 -10.27 -24.13
N PRO A 176 4.63 -9.08 -23.59
CA PRO A 176 4.54 -8.87 -22.16
C PRO A 176 3.27 -9.50 -21.58
N ILE A 177 3.42 -10.20 -20.46
CA ILE A 177 2.31 -10.67 -19.63
C ILE A 177 2.22 -9.76 -18.41
N TRP A 178 1.01 -9.30 -18.12
CA TRP A 178 0.75 -8.46 -16.97
C TRP A 178 0.05 -9.24 -15.85
N TRP A 179 0.42 -8.90 -14.63
CA TRP A 179 -0.17 -9.43 -13.41
C TRP A 179 -0.51 -8.28 -12.48
N VAL A 180 -1.43 -8.55 -11.54
CA VAL A 180 -1.79 -7.57 -10.51
C VAL A 180 -2.09 -8.25 -9.19
N SER A 181 -1.72 -7.58 -8.11
CA SER A 181 -2.30 -7.78 -6.80
C SER A 181 -2.83 -6.46 -6.26
N VAL A 182 -3.87 -6.57 -5.46
CA VAL A 182 -4.53 -5.43 -4.84
C VAL A 182 -4.88 -5.82 -3.42
N SER A 183 -4.75 -4.87 -2.51
CA SER A 183 -5.38 -4.99 -1.20
C SER A 183 -6.01 -3.67 -0.80
N LEU A 184 -7.19 -3.74 -0.21
CA LEU A 184 -7.85 -2.60 0.42
C LEU A 184 -8.31 -3.01 1.81
N THR A 185 -8.08 -2.17 2.80
CA THR A 185 -8.56 -2.37 4.16
C THR A 185 -9.28 -1.13 4.63
N HIS A 186 -10.49 -1.33 5.14
CA HIS A 186 -11.15 -0.38 6.01
C HIS A 186 -10.93 -0.85 7.45
N HIS A 187 -10.16 -0.08 8.20
CA HIS A 187 -9.82 -0.42 9.58
C HIS A 187 -10.99 -0.20 10.54
N LYS A 188 -10.86 -0.73 11.76
CA LYS A 188 -11.76 -0.42 12.88
C LYS A 188 -11.99 1.08 13.05
N GLY A 189 -13.16 1.46 13.56
CA GLY A 189 -13.57 2.86 13.65
C GLY A 189 -12.63 3.76 14.48
N CYS A 190 -11.92 3.24 15.47
CA CYS A 190 -10.91 4.00 16.23
C CYS A 190 -9.61 4.29 15.45
N ILE A 191 -9.45 3.75 14.25
CA ILE A 191 -8.38 4.09 13.31
C ILE A 191 -9.00 4.88 12.16
N SER A 192 -9.98 4.31 11.45
CA SER A 192 -10.58 4.91 10.24
C SER A 192 -11.38 6.19 10.50
N HIS A 193 -11.92 6.34 11.71
CA HIS A 193 -12.77 7.47 12.11
C HIS A 193 -12.24 8.19 13.35
N ALA A 194 -10.98 7.97 13.69
CA ALA A 194 -10.34 8.67 14.79
C ALA A 194 -10.31 10.19 14.55
N PRO A 195 -10.17 11.02 15.59
CA PRO A 195 -10.02 12.48 15.44
C PRO A 195 -8.87 12.93 14.52
N TRP A 196 -7.89 12.05 14.29
CA TRP A 196 -6.73 12.27 13.42
C TRP A 196 -6.84 11.57 12.07
N SER A 197 -7.93 10.84 11.81
CA SER A 197 -8.25 10.34 10.47
C SER A 197 -8.79 11.48 9.61
N SER A 198 -8.80 11.27 8.30
CA SER A 198 -9.44 12.18 7.37
C SER A 198 -10.95 12.20 7.39
N HIS A 199 -11.54 11.15 7.96
CA HIS A 199 -12.98 10.99 8.11
C HIS A 199 -13.33 10.83 9.58
N ALA A 200 -12.82 11.76 10.41
CA ALA A 200 -13.05 11.77 11.84
C ALA A 200 -14.56 11.82 12.17
N GLU A 201 -14.99 10.95 13.09
CA GLU A 201 -16.38 10.90 13.57
C GLU A 201 -16.46 11.06 15.09
N THR A 202 -17.53 11.72 15.55
CA THR A 202 -17.83 11.83 16.98
C THR A 202 -18.59 10.59 17.45
N GLY A 203 -18.00 9.83 18.37
CA GLY A 203 -18.60 8.59 18.88
C GLY A 203 -18.16 7.41 18.04
N PHE A 204 -17.06 6.77 18.44
CA PHE A 204 -16.33 5.70 17.75
C PHE A 204 -17.15 4.45 17.33
N ALA A 205 -18.47 4.44 17.53
CA ALA A 205 -19.35 3.29 17.42
C ALA A 205 -19.48 2.70 16.00
N ALA A 206 -18.96 3.33 14.95
CA ALA A 206 -19.30 2.95 13.58
C ALA A 206 -18.88 1.52 13.18
N HIS A 207 -17.85 0.91 13.80
CA HIS A 207 -17.51 -0.52 13.67
C HIS A 207 -16.26 -0.84 14.51
N LEU A 208 -16.37 -0.69 15.83
CA LEU A 208 -15.24 -0.81 16.77
C LEU A 208 -14.51 -2.16 16.75
N ARG A 209 -15.16 -3.20 16.24
CA ARG A 209 -14.65 -4.57 16.31
C ARG A 209 -14.16 -5.11 14.98
N ASN A 210 -14.49 -4.43 13.87
CA ASN A 210 -14.40 -5.01 12.55
C ASN A 210 -13.36 -4.29 11.70
N ASP A 211 -12.46 -5.07 11.08
CA ASP A 211 -11.72 -4.65 9.88
C ASP A 211 -12.34 -5.33 8.65
N TYR A 212 -12.37 -4.64 7.53
CA TYR A 212 -12.91 -5.16 6.28
C TYR A 212 -11.82 -5.13 5.22
N VAL A 213 -11.49 -6.30 4.66
CA VAL A 213 -10.30 -6.48 3.85
C VAL A 213 -10.69 -7.08 2.49
N LEU A 214 -10.30 -6.41 1.42
CA LEU A 214 -10.27 -6.94 0.07
C LEU A 214 -8.83 -7.36 -0.27
N VAL A 215 -8.63 -8.55 -0.81
CA VAL A 215 -7.36 -8.99 -1.40
C VAL A 215 -7.60 -9.60 -2.78
N GLY A 216 -6.74 -9.28 -3.73
CA GLY A 216 -6.65 -9.93 -5.04
C GLY A 216 -5.19 -10.28 -5.38
N PRO A 217 -4.91 -11.37 -6.10
CA PRO A 217 -5.84 -12.41 -6.56
C PRO A 217 -6.51 -13.21 -5.42
N GLY A 218 -7.62 -13.88 -5.72
CA GLY A 218 -8.43 -14.59 -4.72
C GLY A 218 -7.81 -15.89 -4.18
N ASP A 219 -6.73 -16.39 -4.78
CA ASP A 219 -5.93 -17.49 -4.23
C ASP A 219 -5.14 -16.98 -3.01
N PHE A 220 -5.83 -16.83 -1.88
CA PHE A 220 -5.33 -16.22 -0.65
C PHE A 220 -5.88 -16.95 0.57
N ALA A 221 -4.99 -17.25 1.53
CA ALA A 221 -5.33 -17.80 2.83
C ALA A 221 -5.18 -16.70 3.88
N PHE A 222 -6.28 -16.29 4.49
CA PHE A 222 -6.23 -15.41 5.65
C PHE A 222 -5.67 -16.17 6.85
N GLY A 223 -4.84 -15.50 7.64
CA GLY A 223 -4.16 -16.12 8.77
C GLY A 223 -3.24 -15.14 9.48
N ASP A 224 -2.41 -15.68 10.36
CA ASP A 224 -1.53 -14.96 11.28
C ASP A 224 -0.05 -15.29 11.06
N PRO A 225 0.51 -15.15 9.83
CA PRO A 225 1.95 -15.26 9.66
C PRO A 225 2.69 -14.30 10.59
N PRO A 226 3.88 -14.67 11.10
CA PRO A 226 4.68 -13.78 11.94
C PRO A 226 4.89 -12.44 11.27
N GLU A 227 4.73 -11.37 12.03
CA GLU A 227 4.96 -10.01 11.57
C GLU A 227 6.44 -9.77 11.23
N PRO A 228 6.74 -8.90 10.25
CA PRO A 228 8.13 -8.59 9.93
C PRO A 228 8.78 -7.77 11.05
N ALA A 229 10.01 -8.11 11.41
CA ALA A 229 10.85 -7.34 12.32
C ALA A 229 12.33 -7.49 11.94
N GLY A 230 13.15 -6.52 12.31
CA GLY A 230 14.60 -6.53 12.07
C GLY A 230 15.14 -5.25 11.44
N PRO A 231 16.42 -5.28 11.02
CA PRO A 231 17.09 -4.13 10.45
C PRO A 231 16.53 -3.75 9.09
N VAL A 232 16.47 -2.46 8.86
CA VAL A 232 16.11 -1.80 7.61
C VAL A 232 17.39 -1.62 6.78
N VAL A 233 17.47 -2.27 5.61
CA VAL A 233 18.75 -2.49 4.89
C VAL A 233 18.87 -1.83 3.51
N ALA A 234 17.77 -1.44 2.86
CA ALA A 234 17.80 -0.95 1.48
C ALA A 234 16.56 -0.16 1.09
N GLU A 235 16.66 1.17 1.08
CA GLU A 235 15.46 1.98 1.32
C GLU A 235 15.57 3.44 0.94
N SER A 236 14.40 4.04 0.75
CA SER A 236 14.31 5.45 0.45
C SER A 236 13.09 6.16 1.04
N VAL A 237 13.21 7.47 1.19
CA VAL A 237 12.11 8.36 1.50
C VAL A 237 11.86 9.22 0.28
N ARG A 238 10.62 9.23 -0.22
CA ARG A 238 10.20 9.95 -1.43
C ARG A 238 9.24 11.07 -1.06
N PRO A 239 9.73 12.31 -0.98
CA PRO A 239 8.89 13.47 -0.72
C PRO A 239 8.36 14.09 -2.01
N ALA A 240 7.28 14.84 -1.90
CA ALA A 240 6.81 15.76 -2.92
C ALA A 240 6.54 17.15 -2.32
N VAL A 241 6.76 18.17 -3.14
CA VAL A 241 6.38 19.55 -2.83
C VAL A 241 4.99 19.80 -3.41
N PHE A 242 4.15 20.47 -2.63
CA PHE A 242 2.87 20.97 -3.10
C PHE A 242 2.57 22.34 -2.54
N ASP A 243 2.17 23.22 -3.45
CA ASP A 243 1.61 24.52 -3.17
C ASP A 243 0.26 24.63 -3.87
N TRP A 244 -0.77 25.11 -3.17
CA TRP A 244 -2.11 25.20 -3.75
C TRP A 244 -2.30 26.48 -4.59
N ILE A 245 -1.60 27.56 -4.23
CA ILE A 245 -1.73 28.88 -4.87
C ILE A 245 -0.35 29.53 -5.04
N PRO A 246 0.16 29.64 -6.29
CA PRO A 246 -0.33 28.95 -7.48
C PRO A 246 -0.23 27.42 -7.33
N PHE A 247 -1.07 26.66 -8.05
CA PHE A 247 -0.95 25.20 -8.03
C PHE A 247 0.43 24.79 -8.55
N ASN A 248 1.19 24.12 -7.71
CA ASN A 248 2.49 23.55 -8.02
C ASN A 248 2.60 22.19 -7.34
N TYR A 249 2.99 21.17 -8.10
CA TYR A 249 3.32 19.86 -7.58
C TYR A 249 4.64 19.40 -8.19
N GLN A 250 5.58 19.00 -7.33
CA GLN A 250 6.91 18.60 -7.76
C GLN A 250 7.35 17.37 -6.97
N CYS A 251 7.59 16.28 -7.68
CA CYS A 251 8.28 15.13 -7.12
C CYS A 251 9.72 15.49 -6.79
N LEU A 252 10.27 14.85 -5.77
CA LEU A 252 11.67 14.99 -5.39
C LEU A 252 12.35 13.63 -5.47
N GLY A 253 13.64 13.66 -5.78
CA GLY A 253 14.52 12.51 -5.76
C GLY A 253 14.64 11.96 -4.35
N GLU A 254 14.93 10.68 -4.26
CA GLU A 254 14.76 9.94 -3.02
C GLU A 254 15.93 10.16 -2.03
N GLY A 255 15.61 10.28 -0.74
CA GLY A 255 16.59 10.25 0.36
C GLY A 255 16.84 8.82 0.80
N ARG A 256 18.07 8.44 1.15
CA ARG A 256 18.41 7.05 1.50
C ARG A 256 18.23 6.80 2.98
N VAL A 257 17.49 5.76 3.37
CA VAL A 257 17.42 5.37 4.79
C VAL A 257 18.69 4.62 5.21
N VAL A 258 19.16 4.89 6.43
CA VAL A 258 20.27 4.23 7.09
C VAL A 258 19.94 3.87 8.53
N ASN A 259 20.54 2.77 9.00
CA ASN A 259 20.46 2.33 10.40
C ASN A 259 19.01 2.23 10.93
N GLY A 260 18.06 1.91 10.06
CA GLY A 260 16.68 1.74 10.49
C GLY A 260 16.49 0.40 11.19
N ASN A 261 15.45 0.30 12.02
CA ASN A 261 15.07 -0.94 12.68
C ASN A 261 13.57 -0.95 12.97
N LEU A 262 12.92 -2.08 12.67
CA LEU A 262 11.54 -2.37 13.03
C LEU A 262 11.53 -3.42 14.13
N THR A 263 10.95 -3.11 15.28
CA THR A 263 10.92 -4.00 16.46
C THR A 263 9.49 -4.32 16.85
N THR A 264 9.13 -5.61 16.92
CA THR A 264 7.90 -6.04 17.58
C THR A 264 8.00 -5.89 19.09
N LEU A 265 7.01 -5.24 19.68
CA LEU A 265 6.92 -5.06 21.13
C LEU A 265 5.98 -6.08 21.76
N ASN A 266 4.78 -6.25 21.19
CA ASN A 266 3.81 -7.24 21.64
C ASN A 266 2.78 -7.53 20.56
N ASP A 267 2.21 -8.73 20.62
CA ASP A 267 1.01 -9.08 19.88
C ASP A 267 -0.21 -8.91 20.80
N ARG A 268 -1.31 -8.47 20.20
CA ARG A 268 -2.56 -8.25 20.93
C ARG A 268 -3.76 -8.43 20.04
N CYS A 269 -4.90 -8.76 20.66
CA CYS A 269 -6.15 -8.49 20.00
C CYS A 269 -6.53 -7.01 20.20
N PHE A 270 -6.59 -6.25 19.10
CA PHE A 270 -6.92 -4.83 19.13
C PHE A 270 -8.44 -4.62 18.98
N GLY A 271 -9.09 -4.06 20.00
CA GLY A 271 -10.54 -3.80 20.02
C GLY A 271 -10.89 -2.33 20.22
N CYS A 272 -10.07 -1.40 19.73
CA CYS A 272 -10.18 0.05 19.97
C CYS A 272 -10.01 0.53 21.42
N THR A 273 -9.81 -0.41 22.34
CA THR A 273 -9.20 -0.22 23.65
C THR A 273 -8.05 -1.21 23.75
N ILE A 274 -7.00 -0.90 24.51
CA ILE A 274 -5.92 -1.86 24.77
C ILE A 274 -6.54 -3.10 25.42
N GLY A 275 -6.69 -4.16 24.65
CA GLY A 275 -7.06 -5.47 25.15
C GLY A 275 -5.91 -6.06 25.95
N THR A 276 -6.22 -6.92 26.91
CA THR A 276 -5.21 -7.80 27.50
C THR A 276 -4.55 -8.63 26.39
N PRO A 277 -3.22 -8.80 26.39
CA PRO A 277 -2.53 -9.71 25.49
C PRO A 277 -3.22 -11.09 25.51
N GLY A 278 -3.50 -11.63 24.34
CA GLY A 278 -4.18 -12.92 24.24
C GLY A 278 -4.38 -13.36 22.80
N PRO A 279 -4.23 -14.66 22.50
CA PRO A 279 -4.54 -15.21 21.20
C PRO A 279 -6.07 -15.26 20.97
N PRO A 280 -6.54 -15.11 19.72
CA PRO A 280 -5.76 -14.79 18.51
C PRO A 280 -5.33 -13.32 18.45
N ALA A 281 -4.07 -13.07 18.10
CA ALA A 281 -3.51 -11.72 17.98
C ALA A 281 -3.15 -11.43 16.52
N LEU A 282 -4.09 -10.81 15.80
CA LEU A 282 -3.86 -10.35 14.42
C LEU A 282 -3.19 -8.98 14.36
N TRP A 283 -3.05 -8.32 15.51
CA TRP A 283 -2.42 -7.02 15.60
C TRP A 283 -1.12 -7.12 16.39
N SER A 284 -0.06 -6.57 15.83
CA SER A 284 1.23 -6.43 16.50
C SER A 284 1.56 -4.95 16.70
N ASP A 285 1.98 -4.60 17.91
CA ASP A 285 2.50 -3.29 18.24
C ASP A 285 3.99 -3.27 17.94
N GLN A 286 4.43 -2.34 17.09
CA GLN A 286 5.81 -2.25 16.63
C GLN A 286 6.36 -0.84 16.84
N SER A 287 7.68 -0.74 16.98
CA SER A 287 8.41 0.52 16.93
C SER A 287 9.32 0.54 15.71
N LEU A 288 9.36 1.68 15.03
CA LEU A 288 10.19 1.95 13.86
C LEU A 288 11.09 3.14 14.17
N SER A 289 12.38 3.04 13.87
CA SER A 289 13.31 4.17 14.01
C SER A 289 14.43 4.04 13.00
N GLY A 290 15.10 5.16 12.68
CA GLY A 290 16.24 5.19 11.78
C GLY A 290 16.65 6.62 11.45
N ALA A 291 17.39 6.79 10.35
CA ALA A 291 17.70 8.10 9.81
C ALA A 291 17.73 8.11 8.27
N VAL A 292 17.56 9.27 7.67
CA VAL A 292 17.58 9.49 6.20
C VAL A 292 18.79 10.34 5.84
N PHE A 293 19.60 9.89 4.88
CA PHE A 293 20.64 10.69 4.27
C PHE A 293 20.13 11.36 2.99
N CYS A 294 20.24 12.68 2.95
CA CYS A 294 19.82 13.53 1.84
C CYS A 294 21.01 14.30 1.25
N ASN A 295 21.92 13.60 0.57
CA ASN A 295 23.15 14.15 -0.03
C ASN A 295 24.11 14.93 0.92
N SER A 296 23.78 15.05 2.21
CA SER A 296 24.52 15.80 3.23
C SER A 296 25.29 14.86 4.18
N LEU A 297 26.16 15.42 5.01
CA LEU A 297 26.93 14.68 6.03
C LEU A 297 26.09 14.29 7.27
N SER A 298 24.92 14.91 7.47
CA SER A 298 24.05 14.65 8.64
C SER A 298 22.81 13.87 8.21
N ALA A 299 22.53 12.76 8.90
CA ALA A 299 21.31 11.99 8.68
C ALA A 299 20.16 12.56 9.52
N ASP A 300 19.00 12.76 8.91
CA ASP A 300 17.78 13.24 9.57
C ASP A 300 17.06 12.07 10.25
N PRO A 301 16.90 12.08 11.58
CA PRO A 301 16.30 10.95 12.28
C PRO A 301 14.80 10.86 12.01
N PHE A 302 14.30 9.62 11.99
CA PHE A 302 12.86 9.35 12.11
C PHE A 302 12.60 8.34 13.22
N SER A 303 11.42 8.43 13.83
CA SER A 303 10.93 7.46 14.80
C SER A 303 9.42 7.39 14.84
N SER A 304 8.86 6.21 15.10
CA SER A 304 7.45 6.06 15.43
C SER A 304 7.17 6.69 16.80
N VAL A 305 5.97 7.26 16.94
CA VAL A 305 5.53 8.02 18.10
C VAL A 305 4.46 7.24 18.83
N PRO A 306 4.68 6.82 20.09
CA PRO A 306 3.67 6.16 20.89
C PRO A 306 2.40 7.01 21.02
N ILE A 307 1.24 6.37 20.89
CA ILE A 307 -0.07 6.99 21.06
C ILE A 307 -0.72 6.33 22.29
N PRO A 308 -0.79 7.03 23.43
CA PRO A 308 -1.38 6.50 24.65
C PRO A 308 -2.78 5.92 24.42
N GLY A 309 -3.01 4.69 24.89
CA GLY A 309 -4.29 3.99 24.70
C GLY A 309 -4.50 3.36 23.33
N LEU A 310 -3.65 3.66 22.33
CA LEU A 310 -3.73 3.10 20.99
C LEU A 310 -2.52 2.23 20.66
N THR A 311 -1.30 2.74 20.62
CA THR A 311 -0.09 1.98 20.25
C THR A 311 1.11 2.40 21.08
N ALA A 312 1.73 1.46 21.79
CA ALA A 312 2.87 1.72 22.66
C ALA A 312 4.18 1.94 21.89
N GLY A 313 4.32 1.33 20.71
CA GLY A 313 5.46 1.47 19.81
C GLY A 313 5.27 2.53 18.74
N GLY A 314 4.04 3.02 18.54
CA GLY A 314 3.70 4.04 17.55
C GLY A 314 3.33 3.49 16.17
N MET A 315 3.50 2.18 15.95
CA MET A 315 3.04 1.46 14.75
C MET A 315 2.16 0.27 15.16
N LEU A 316 1.10 0.08 14.39
CA LEU A 316 0.24 -1.09 14.42
C LEU A 316 0.36 -1.84 13.10
N CYS A 317 0.67 -3.12 13.19
CA CYS A 317 0.66 -4.05 12.07
C CYS A 317 -0.59 -4.93 12.20
N LEU A 318 -1.48 -4.89 11.22
CA LEU A 318 -2.54 -5.86 11.03
C LEU A 318 -2.03 -6.96 10.09
N THR A 319 -1.92 -8.16 10.61
CA THR A 319 -1.60 -9.36 9.84
C THR A 319 -2.84 -9.84 9.08
N ILE A 320 -2.72 -9.99 7.75
CA ILE A 320 -3.83 -10.34 6.87
C ILE A 320 -3.79 -11.83 6.49
N GLY A 321 -2.65 -12.31 6.00
CA GLY A 321 -2.50 -13.69 5.53
C GLY A 321 -1.46 -13.82 4.41
N ALA A 322 -1.61 -14.84 3.56
CA ALA A 322 -0.67 -15.15 2.49
C ALA A 322 -1.34 -15.60 1.19
N TRP A 323 -0.73 -15.27 0.05
CA TRP A 323 -1.15 -15.81 -1.24
C TRP A 323 -0.83 -17.30 -1.36
N THR A 324 -1.80 -18.07 -1.84
CA THR A 324 -1.73 -19.51 -2.12
C THR A 324 -1.72 -19.80 -3.61
N THR A 325 -1.36 -18.79 -4.40
CA THR A 325 -1.31 -18.84 -5.85
C THR A 325 -0.38 -19.95 -6.36
N PRO A 326 -0.63 -20.52 -7.55
CA PRO A 326 0.27 -21.56 -8.09
C PRO A 326 1.70 -21.05 -8.29
N PRO A 327 2.73 -21.91 -8.15
CA PRO A 327 4.10 -21.55 -8.45
C PRO A 327 4.24 -20.86 -9.81
N GLY A 328 4.98 -19.77 -9.80
CA GLY A 328 5.24 -19.01 -11.01
C GLY A 328 4.10 -18.11 -11.49
N THR A 329 3.16 -17.80 -10.61
CA THR A 329 2.23 -16.68 -10.80
C THR A 329 2.65 -15.51 -9.91
N PHE A 330 1.95 -14.38 -10.05
CA PHE A 330 2.14 -13.21 -9.20
C PHE A 330 0.82 -12.86 -8.48
N PRO A 331 0.85 -12.59 -7.16
CA PRO A 331 1.99 -12.74 -6.24
C PRO A 331 2.47 -14.18 -6.14
N GLN A 332 3.68 -14.38 -5.62
CA GLN A 332 4.26 -15.71 -5.46
C GLN A 332 3.59 -16.46 -4.30
N PRO A 333 3.50 -17.81 -4.35
CA PRO A 333 2.99 -18.59 -3.22
C PRO A 333 3.79 -18.32 -1.94
N GLY A 334 3.09 -18.18 -0.82
CA GLY A 334 3.69 -17.90 0.48
C GLY A 334 4.17 -16.46 0.64
N MET A 335 3.82 -15.55 -0.30
CA MET A 335 3.95 -14.13 -0.04
C MET A 335 2.92 -13.71 1.00
N HIS A 336 3.37 -13.13 2.11
CA HIS A 336 2.53 -12.63 3.19
C HIS A 336 2.14 -11.16 2.96
N LEU A 337 0.99 -10.76 3.49
CA LEU A 337 0.47 -9.40 3.44
C LEU A 337 0.16 -8.88 4.84
N TYR A 338 0.57 -7.65 5.08
CA TYR A 338 0.34 -6.92 6.32
C TYR A 338 -0.12 -5.50 6.00
N HIS A 339 -0.95 -4.91 6.85
CA HIS A 339 -1.37 -3.52 6.77
C HIS A 339 -0.87 -2.74 7.97
N TYR A 340 -0.41 -1.52 7.73
CA TYR A 340 0.24 -0.70 8.75
C TYR A 340 -0.52 0.60 8.98
N PHE A 341 -0.61 0.98 10.25
CA PHE A 341 -1.02 2.31 10.70
C PHE A 341 -0.05 2.80 11.76
N GLY A 342 0.30 4.09 11.77
CA GLY A 342 1.08 4.66 12.87
C GLY A 342 1.29 6.15 12.76
N VAL A 343 2.06 6.69 13.69
CA VAL A 343 2.51 8.08 13.65
C VAL A 343 4.02 8.11 13.69
N MET A 344 4.63 8.89 12.79
CA MET A 344 6.07 9.06 12.72
C MET A 344 6.47 10.51 12.98
N ASN A 345 7.54 10.67 13.74
CA ASN A 345 8.29 11.91 13.84
C ASN A 345 9.38 11.89 12.78
N TYR A 346 9.34 12.82 11.83
CA TYR A 346 10.34 13.04 10.81
C TYR A 346 10.27 14.48 10.28
N THR A 347 11.43 15.11 10.10
CA THR A 347 11.51 16.39 9.39
C THR A 347 12.08 16.13 8.01
N GLU A 348 11.29 16.43 6.99
CA GLU A 348 11.67 16.17 5.61
C GLU A 348 12.76 17.17 5.16
N PRO A 349 13.94 16.70 4.72
CA PRO A 349 15.11 17.55 4.49
C PRO A 349 14.97 18.53 3.34
N CYS A 350 14.15 18.23 2.32
CA CYS A 350 14.00 19.08 1.14
C CYS A 350 13.04 20.25 1.36
N THR A 351 12.02 20.05 2.18
CA THR A 351 10.91 21.00 2.40
C THR A 351 10.88 21.56 3.81
N GLY A 352 11.62 20.95 4.75
CA GLY A 352 11.56 21.25 6.17
C GLY A 352 10.22 20.88 6.82
N ARG A 353 9.33 20.15 6.11
CA ARG A 353 8.00 19.78 6.63
C ARG A 353 8.14 18.71 7.70
N GLY A 354 7.55 18.96 8.87
CA GLY A 354 7.61 18.08 10.03
C GLY A 354 7.17 18.81 11.31
N PRO A 355 7.06 18.13 12.46
CA PRO A 355 7.66 16.82 12.69
C PRO A 355 6.72 15.61 12.58
N PHE A 356 5.39 15.73 12.72
CA PHE A 356 4.53 14.56 12.88
C PHE A 356 3.72 14.20 11.63
N HIS A 357 3.82 12.93 11.22
CA HIS A 357 3.15 12.36 10.05
C HIS A 357 2.30 11.17 10.48
N ILE A 358 1.03 11.14 10.09
CA ILE A 358 0.17 9.96 10.26
C ILE A 358 0.41 9.07 9.05
N MET A 359 0.85 7.84 9.29
CA MET A 359 1.33 6.94 8.26
C MET A 359 0.40 5.74 8.14
N THR A 360 0.13 5.35 6.92
CA THR A 360 -0.61 4.13 6.56
C THR A 360 0.12 3.42 5.45
N GLY A 361 0.00 2.11 5.37
CA GLY A 361 0.75 1.40 4.35
C GLY A 361 0.57 -0.10 4.37
N VAL A 362 1.42 -0.78 3.62
CA VAL A 362 1.40 -2.23 3.51
C VAL A 362 2.81 -2.79 3.66
N ALA A 363 2.92 -4.02 4.16
CA ALA A 363 4.11 -4.82 3.94
C ALA A 363 3.80 -6.09 3.16
N THR A 364 4.75 -6.50 2.33
CA THR A 364 4.76 -7.85 1.75
C THR A 364 6.06 -8.56 2.07
N GLN A 365 5.96 -9.82 2.51
CA GLN A 365 7.10 -10.66 2.86
C GLN A 365 7.11 -11.93 2.01
N THR A 366 8.25 -12.32 1.46
CA THR A 366 8.39 -13.49 0.59
C THR A 366 9.57 -14.38 0.98
N GLN A 367 9.44 -15.66 0.67
CA GLN A 367 10.53 -16.64 0.78
C GLN A 367 11.58 -16.50 -0.33
N PHE A 368 11.31 -15.71 -1.37
CA PHE A 368 12.23 -15.52 -2.49
C PHE A 368 12.77 -14.09 -2.45
N PRO A 369 14.10 -13.90 -2.31
CA PRO A 369 14.67 -12.57 -2.28
C PRO A 369 14.35 -11.78 -3.54
N ARG A 370 14.02 -10.51 -3.35
CA ARG A 370 13.75 -9.54 -4.41
C ARG A 370 14.97 -8.66 -4.63
N GLN A 371 15.20 -8.29 -5.87
CA GLN A 371 16.28 -7.38 -6.23
C GLN A 371 15.72 -5.98 -6.41
N LEU A 372 16.16 -5.06 -5.57
CA LEU A 372 15.88 -3.64 -5.70
C LEU A 372 16.78 -3.03 -6.77
N PHE A 373 16.29 -2.02 -7.47
CA PHE A 373 17.12 -1.19 -8.33
C PHE A 373 18.00 -0.30 -7.46
N SER A 374 19.28 -0.25 -7.78
CA SER A 374 20.26 0.51 -7.03
C SER A 374 20.73 1.72 -7.83
N ALA A 375 21.23 2.72 -7.12
CA ALA A 375 21.93 3.85 -7.73
C ALA A 375 23.14 3.31 -8.52
N PRO A 376 23.57 3.97 -9.60
CA PRO A 376 24.79 3.60 -10.29
C PRO A 376 25.96 3.42 -9.31
N GLY A 377 26.49 2.20 -9.20
CA GLY A 377 27.64 1.88 -8.35
C GLY A 377 27.34 1.38 -6.93
N GLN A 378 26.07 1.20 -6.53
CA GLN A 378 25.72 0.52 -5.28
C GLN A 378 25.11 -0.86 -5.53
N MET A 379 25.42 -1.85 -4.70
CA MET A 379 24.69 -3.11 -4.66
C MET A 379 23.78 -3.08 -3.43
N LEU A 380 22.46 -3.13 -3.65
CA LEU A 380 21.52 -3.35 -2.55
C LEU A 380 21.49 -4.86 -2.24
N PRO A 381 21.54 -5.26 -0.97
CA PRO A 381 21.33 -6.66 -0.62
C PRO A 381 19.92 -7.08 -1.09
N PRO A 382 19.73 -8.32 -1.57
CA PRO A 382 18.39 -8.84 -1.81
C PRO A 382 17.54 -8.76 -0.54
N VAL A 383 16.27 -8.41 -0.70
CA VAL A 383 15.34 -8.19 0.42
C VAL A 383 14.17 -9.16 0.36
N ARG A 384 13.62 -9.51 1.52
CA ARG A 384 12.49 -10.45 1.61
C ARG A 384 11.20 -9.76 2.02
N THR A 385 11.32 -8.68 2.78
CA THR A 385 10.17 -7.87 3.19
C THR A 385 10.29 -6.49 2.59
N MET A 386 9.19 -5.96 2.08
CA MET A 386 9.04 -4.56 1.69
C MET A 386 7.90 -3.95 2.48
N LEU A 387 8.16 -2.88 3.24
CA LEU A 387 7.20 -2.10 4.02
C LEU A 387 7.07 -0.71 3.40
N ASP A 388 5.93 -0.38 2.82
CA ASP A 388 5.73 0.90 2.16
C ASP A 388 4.69 1.69 2.96
N LEU A 389 5.10 2.83 3.51
CA LEU A 389 4.25 3.72 4.32
C LEU A 389 4.08 5.05 3.60
N GLN A 390 2.84 5.53 3.47
CA GLN A 390 2.53 6.87 2.97
C GLN A 390 1.88 7.71 4.06
N ASN A 391 2.12 9.02 4.01
CA ASN A 391 1.41 9.95 4.85
C ASN A 391 -0.08 10.04 4.43
N ASN A 392 -0.93 10.01 5.44
CA ASN A 392 -2.38 10.12 5.31
C ASN A 392 -2.83 11.58 5.53
N LEU A 393 -2.06 12.36 6.30
CA LEU A 393 -2.32 13.79 6.55
C LEU A 393 -1.00 14.48 6.92
N ILE A 394 -0.72 15.65 6.35
CA ILE A 394 0.29 16.57 6.89
C ILE A 394 -0.40 17.41 7.94
N LEU A 395 0.04 17.34 9.18
CA LEU A 395 -0.40 18.25 10.24
C LEU A 395 0.26 19.61 10.00
N PRO A 396 -0.46 20.67 9.57
CA PRO A 396 0.16 21.98 9.48
C PRO A 396 0.54 22.43 10.90
N LEU A 397 1.83 22.74 11.10
CA LEU A 397 2.28 23.54 12.24
C LEU A 397 1.70 24.95 12.07
N SER A 398 0.49 25.18 12.54
CA SER A 398 0.03 26.55 12.78
C SER A 398 0.89 27.16 13.89
N PRO A 399 1.38 28.41 13.74
CA PRO A 399 2.06 29.13 14.83
C PRO A 399 1.12 29.46 16.01
N VAL A 400 -0.17 29.13 15.89
CA VAL A 400 -1.17 29.37 16.94
C VAL A 400 -1.27 28.10 17.79
N ALA A 401 -0.72 28.21 19.00
CA ALA A 401 -0.76 27.20 20.05
C ALA A 401 -2.18 26.94 20.58
N VAL A 402 -3.05 26.30 19.77
CA VAL A 402 -4.23 25.55 20.20
C VAL A 402 -4.53 24.50 19.09
N LEU A 403 -4.11 23.25 19.26
CA LEU A 403 -4.64 22.14 18.43
C LEU A 403 -6.12 21.95 18.79
N PRO A 404 -7.04 21.95 17.81
CA PRO A 404 -7.65 20.67 17.42
C PRO A 404 -7.98 20.62 15.91
N PHE A 405 -7.40 19.64 15.22
CA PHE A 405 -7.46 19.34 13.77
C PHE A 405 -8.76 19.75 13.03
N PRO A 406 -8.66 20.66 12.04
CA PRO A 406 -9.65 20.67 10.96
C PRO A 406 -9.00 21.01 9.60
N TYR A 407 -8.94 20.05 8.68
CA TYR A 407 -9.32 20.23 7.27
C TYR A 407 -9.37 18.83 6.62
N PRO A 408 -10.56 18.21 6.52
CA PRO A 408 -10.72 16.98 5.75
C PRO A 408 -10.61 17.31 4.26
N GLY A 409 -9.57 16.82 3.61
CA GLY A 409 -9.62 16.56 2.17
C GLY A 409 -10.33 15.23 1.95
N TYR A 410 -11.24 15.18 0.98
CA TYR A 410 -11.76 13.90 0.48
C TYR A 410 -10.59 12.97 0.13
N GLY A 411 -10.58 11.75 0.68
CA GLY A 411 -9.54 10.75 0.39
C GLY A 411 -8.14 11.26 0.71
N SER A 412 -7.82 11.40 1.99
CA SER A 412 -6.62 12.12 2.43
C SER A 412 -5.30 11.45 2.01
N ILE A 413 -4.80 11.96 0.91
CA ILE A 413 -3.39 12.03 0.62
C ILE A 413 -3.11 13.53 0.63
N ALA A 414 -2.37 13.97 1.65
CA ALA A 414 -2.16 15.38 1.88
C ALA A 414 -1.01 15.88 1.01
N ALA A 415 -1.34 16.48 -0.13
CA ALA A 415 -0.61 17.55 -0.80
C ALA A 415 0.94 17.42 -0.89
N GLY A 416 1.73 17.45 0.19
CA GLY A 416 3.17 17.13 0.18
C GLY A 416 3.47 15.70 0.62
N ASP A 417 3.14 14.73 -0.23
CA ASP A 417 3.20 13.32 0.17
C ASP A 417 4.60 12.82 0.42
N LEU A 418 4.69 11.97 1.43
CA LEU A 418 5.88 11.34 1.92
C LEU A 418 5.68 9.83 1.90
N VAL A 419 6.48 9.12 1.09
CA VAL A 419 6.53 7.66 1.11
C VAL A 419 7.83 7.20 1.74
N PHE A 420 7.73 6.35 2.77
CA PHE A 420 8.84 5.59 3.30
C PHE A 420 8.85 4.20 2.69
N ASN A 421 9.93 3.90 1.99
CA ASN A 421 10.19 2.63 1.36
C ASN A 421 11.14 1.80 2.22
N LEU A 422 10.53 1.06 3.15
CA LEU A 422 10.96 0.00 4.07
C LEU A 422 11.47 -1.33 3.44
N SER A 423 12.60 -1.95 3.77
CA SER A 423 13.03 -3.26 3.32
C SER A 423 13.87 -3.99 4.38
N LEU A 424 13.51 -5.26 4.65
CA LEU A 424 14.20 -6.13 5.61
C LEU A 424 14.84 -7.35 4.90
N PRO A 425 15.94 -7.89 5.44
CA PRO A 425 16.72 -8.98 4.81
C PRO A 425 16.00 -10.32 4.65
#